data_AF-A0A1I0TP63-F1
#
_entry.id   AF-A0A1I0TP63-F1
#
_cell.length_a   1.000
_cell.length_b   1.000
_cell.length_c   1.000
_cell.angle_alpha   90.00
_cell.angle_beta   90.00
_cell.angle_gamma   90.00
#
_symmetry.space_group_name_H-M   'P 1'
#
loop_
_entity.id
_entity.type
_entity.pdbx_description
1 polymer ?
#
loop_
_entity_poly.entity_id
_entity_poly.type
_entity_poly.pdbx_seq_one_letter_code
_entity_poly.pdbx_strand_id
1 'polypeptide(L)'
;MKLKIFAFFFLSAIATLSLSCRKAELLQPEPVKIVQLNVTGASSVELEYLYKDSVIAAPPAGGINVKTLLTVKDQHADLKIRKKGSTEILLSRTITVAPFDQYISIFYDGTKIYNSSISLLIKGYALAGELEFLIDGNVFLSGTGSINNTSPILIDKGTKREITVRKKGETDILLAKTIDATSNSQSINFFYDGIKIVDNVSLNPPVNPANMMVSAKFETLFAPQFKNVDVDLVFYTRLKPQSTAAYATAGTKVQPELRLTLLKDGTFNQIELPPLPDANYIYSFDIVEKGTDNVPYTTTSAPFVLAAYPFKPNQGRYGEINFEAGKSRLFVINDTKNILANTRSTYFSGKVTDLSQYFK
;
A
#
# COMPACT_ATOMS: atom_id res chain seq x y z
N MET A 1 57.16 81.94 -38.22
CA MET A 1 56.15 81.25 -39.05
C MET A 1 56.23 79.70 -39.01
N LYS A 2 57.17 79.07 -38.26
CA LYS A 2 57.31 77.59 -38.20
C LYS A 2 56.59 76.89 -37.03
N LEU A 3 56.17 77.61 -35.99
CA LEU A 3 55.54 77.01 -34.80
C LEU A 3 54.02 76.74 -34.95
N LYS A 4 53.33 77.51 -35.81
CA LYS A 4 51.86 77.41 -35.98
C LYS A 4 51.42 76.26 -36.90
N ILE A 5 52.29 75.79 -37.79
CA ILE A 5 52.00 74.67 -38.70
C ILE A 5 52.13 73.32 -37.97
N PHE A 6 53.05 73.22 -37.00
CA PHE A 6 53.27 72.00 -36.22
C PHE A 6 52.12 71.69 -35.27
N ALA A 7 51.53 72.73 -34.64
CA ALA A 7 50.39 72.57 -33.74
C ALA A 7 49.11 72.13 -34.48
N PHE A 8 48.91 72.59 -35.73
CA PHE A 8 47.74 72.23 -36.52
C PHE A 8 47.80 70.77 -37.02
N PHE A 9 48.99 70.29 -37.38
CA PHE A 9 49.20 68.90 -37.76
C PHE A 9 48.99 67.94 -36.58
N PHE A 10 49.49 68.29 -35.40
CA PHE A 10 49.33 67.48 -34.18
C PHE A 10 47.87 67.40 -33.70
N LEU A 11 47.10 68.49 -33.82
CA LEU A 11 45.68 68.49 -33.45
C LEU A 11 44.84 67.64 -34.42
N SER A 12 45.17 67.66 -35.71
CA SER A 12 44.48 66.83 -36.71
C SER A 12 44.74 65.33 -36.52
N ALA A 13 45.97 64.96 -36.13
CA ALA A 13 46.34 63.56 -35.88
C ALA A 13 45.60 62.98 -34.65
N ILE A 14 45.40 63.78 -33.60
CA ILE A 14 44.67 63.38 -32.38
C ILE A 14 43.16 63.23 -32.66
N ALA A 15 42.58 64.09 -33.51
CA ALA A 15 41.19 63.96 -33.94
C ALA A 15 40.95 62.71 -34.80
N THR A 16 41.91 62.35 -35.67
CA THR A 16 41.79 61.13 -36.50
C THR A 16 42.06 59.84 -35.72
N LEU A 17 42.90 59.87 -34.68
CA LEU A 17 43.20 58.72 -33.83
C LEU A 17 42.10 58.43 -32.79
N SER A 18 41.31 59.43 -32.39
CA SER A 18 40.17 59.24 -31.47
C SER A 18 38.89 58.72 -32.15
N LEU A 19 38.82 58.78 -33.49
CA LEU A 19 37.74 58.20 -34.29
C LEU A 19 38.07 56.79 -34.84
N SER A 20 39.34 56.37 -34.79
CA SER A 20 39.77 55.04 -35.21
C SER A 20 39.93 54.12 -34.01
N CYS A 21 38.80 53.61 -33.50
CA CYS A 21 38.60 52.26 -32.95
C CYS A 21 37.42 52.27 -31.96
N ARG A 22 36.21 52.44 -32.49
CA ARG A 22 35.05 51.74 -31.94
C ARG A 22 34.57 50.78 -33.01
N LYS A 23 35.24 49.64 -33.10
CA LYS A 23 34.62 48.45 -33.69
C LYS A 23 33.44 48.13 -32.77
N ALA A 24 32.27 48.69 -33.10
CA ALA A 24 31.03 48.20 -32.52
C ALA A 24 30.97 46.74 -32.93
N GLU A 25 31.23 45.83 -31.99
CA GLU A 25 30.83 44.45 -32.18
C GLU A 25 29.32 44.51 -32.42
N LEU A 26 28.93 44.17 -33.65
CA LEU A 26 27.54 43.89 -33.96
C LEU A 26 27.08 42.94 -32.85
N LEU A 27 26.11 43.38 -32.05
CA LEU A 27 25.35 42.50 -31.17
C LEU A 27 24.97 41.30 -32.03
N GLN A 28 25.66 40.17 -31.87
CA GLN A 28 25.19 38.96 -32.52
C GLN A 28 23.78 38.76 -31.98
N PRO A 29 22.75 38.68 -32.84
CA PRO A 29 21.43 38.30 -32.35
C PRO A 29 21.63 37.02 -31.56
N GLU A 30 21.11 36.98 -30.32
CA GLU A 30 21.31 35.81 -29.45
C GLU A 30 21.05 34.55 -30.27
N PRO A 31 22.02 33.60 -30.30
CA PRO A 31 21.89 32.44 -31.16
C PRO A 31 20.61 31.71 -30.80
N VAL A 32 19.82 31.39 -31.83
CA VAL A 32 18.57 30.68 -31.68
C VAL A 32 18.84 29.34 -30.99
N LYS A 33 18.30 29.17 -29.77
CA LYS A 33 18.52 27.95 -28.99
C LYS A 33 17.46 26.92 -29.34
N ILE A 34 17.89 25.68 -29.53
CA ILE A 34 17.03 24.53 -29.83
C ILE A 34 17.03 23.62 -28.60
N VAL A 35 15.85 23.12 -28.23
CA VAL A 35 15.68 22.13 -27.17
C VAL A 35 14.86 20.95 -27.68
N GLN A 36 15.14 19.76 -27.17
CA GLN A 36 14.35 18.57 -27.39
C GLN A 36 13.32 18.43 -26.27
N LEU A 37 12.05 18.54 -26.64
CA LEU A 37 10.92 18.29 -25.76
C LEU A 37 10.54 16.82 -25.82
N ASN A 38 10.57 16.14 -24.67
CA ASN A 38 10.08 14.79 -24.49
C ASN A 38 8.88 14.83 -23.53
N VAL A 39 7.66 14.61 -24.04
CA VAL A 39 6.45 14.47 -23.22
C VAL A 39 6.04 13.01 -23.14
N THR A 40 5.84 12.53 -21.92
CA THR A 40 5.46 11.16 -21.61
C THR A 40 4.26 11.12 -20.66
N GLY A 41 3.55 10.00 -20.61
CA GLY A 41 2.49 9.75 -19.63
C GLY A 41 1.26 9.11 -20.27
N ALA A 42 0.06 9.44 -19.79
CA ALA A 42 -1.18 8.88 -20.31
C ALA A 42 -2.38 9.82 -20.16
N SER A 43 -3.37 9.69 -21.04
CA SER A 43 -4.61 10.47 -20.98
C SER A 43 -5.81 9.64 -21.43
N SER A 44 -6.95 9.79 -20.76
CA SER A 44 -8.22 9.17 -21.18
C SER A 44 -8.85 9.82 -22.42
N VAL A 45 -8.37 11.01 -22.81
CA VAL A 45 -8.84 11.78 -23.98
C VAL A 45 -7.68 12.27 -24.84
N GLU A 46 -7.97 12.67 -26.08
CA GLU A 46 -6.98 13.29 -26.94
C GLU A 46 -6.60 14.70 -26.44
N LEU A 47 -5.30 14.94 -26.30
CA LEU A 47 -4.74 16.23 -25.89
C LEU A 47 -3.99 16.88 -27.06
N GLU A 48 -4.05 18.20 -27.13
CA GLU A 48 -3.23 19.02 -28.02
C GLU A 48 -2.12 19.70 -27.22
N TYR A 49 -0.92 19.70 -27.78
CA TYR A 49 0.25 20.40 -27.28
C TYR A 49 0.51 21.60 -28.15
N LEU A 50 0.47 22.81 -27.57
CA LEU A 50 0.58 24.06 -28.29
C LEU A 50 1.87 24.78 -27.93
N TYR A 51 2.55 25.29 -28.96
CA TYR A 51 3.75 26.10 -28.85
C TYR A 51 3.66 27.26 -29.84
N LYS A 52 3.80 28.51 -29.35
CA LYS A 52 3.68 29.73 -30.18
C LYS A 52 2.46 29.68 -31.11
N ASP A 53 1.30 29.41 -30.51
CA ASP A 53 -0.02 29.32 -31.13
C ASP A 53 -0.21 28.21 -32.18
N SER A 54 0.76 27.32 -32.33
CA SER A 54 0.69 26.15 -33.22
C SER A 54 0.57 24.85 -32.43
N VAL A 55 -0.26 23.92 -32.92
CA VAL A 55 -0.29 22.54 -32.39
C VAL A 55 0.96 21.81 -32.87
N ILE A 56 1.81 21.40 -31.93
CA ILE A 56 3.06 20.66 -32.21
C ILE A 56 2.90 19.15 -32.05
N ALA A 57 1.87 18.70 -31.35
CA ALA A 57 1.53 17.28 -31.22
C ALA A 57 0.06 17.12 -30.80
N ALA A 58 -0.55 16.00 -31.23
CA ALA A 58 -1.89 15.58 -30.83
C ALA A 58 -1.95 14.04 -30.79
N PRO A 59 -1.29 13.38 -29.82
CA PRO A 59 -1.31 11.93 -29.70
C PRO A 59 -2.75 11.43 -29.44
N PRO A 60 -3.09 10.21 -29.89
CA PRO A 60 -4.36 9.58 -29.57
C PRO A 60 -4.51 9.38 -28.05
N ALA A 61 -5.74 9.16 -27.59
CA ALA A 61 -6.00 8.79 -26.20
C ALA A 61 -5.26 7.49 -25.82
N GLY A 62 -4.83 7.38 -24.56
CA GLY A 62 -4.00 6.31 -24.05
C GLY A 62 -2.58 6.80 -23.74
N GLY A 63 -1.56 6.08 -24.22
CA GLY A 63 -0.16 6.39 -23.95
C GLY A 63 0.35 7.62 -24.69
N ILE A 64 0.97 8.55 -23.96
CA ILE A 64 1.60 9.76 -24.50
C ILE A 64 3.09 9.49 -24.68
N ASN A 65 3.58 9.66 -25.91
CA ASN A 65 5.00 9.71 -26.24
C ASN A 65 5.20 10.74 -27.36
N VAL A 66 5.59 11.95 -26.98
CA VAL A 66 5.88 13.04 -27.90
C VAL A 66 7.35 13.40 -27.79
N LYS A 67 8.05 13.39 -28.92
CA LYS A 67 9.43 13.82 -29.03
C LYS A 67 9.55 14.82 -30.17
N THR A 68 9.94 16.06 -29.86
CA THR A 68 10.01 17.15 -30.85
C THR A 68 11.09 18.17 -30.53
N LEU A 69 11.59 18.87 -31.54
CA LEU A 69 12.59 19.93 -31.39
C LEU A 69 11.90 21.30 -31.45
N LEU A 70 12.16 22.14 -30.46
CA LEU A 70 11.56 23.46 -30.35
C LEU A 70 12.62 24.56 -30.32
N THR A 71 12.32 25.65 -31.02
CA THR A 71 13.14 26.85 -31.04
C THR A 71 12.71 27.84 -29.96
N VAL A 72 13.58 28.12 -28.98
CA VAL A 72 13.35 29.04 -27.86
C VAL A 72 14.25 30.27 -28.02
N LYS A 73 13.63 31.46 -28.14
CA LYS A 73 14.35 32.72 -28.41
C LYS A 73 14.59 33.56 -27.16
N ASP A 74 13.67 33.58 -26.20
CA ASP A 74 13.66 34.55 -25.08
C ASP A 74 14.02 33.92 -23.73
N GLN A 75 15.01 33.02 -23.71
CA GLN A 75 15.44 32.18 -22.56
C GLN A 75 14.39 31.18 -22.03
N HIS A 76 13.10 31.47 -22.24
CA HIS A 76 11.97 30.64 -21.89
C HIS A 76 10.88 30.72 -22.97
N ALA A 77 9.98 29.75 -22.99
CA ALA A 77 8.77 29.73 -23.80
C ALA A 77 7.70 28.87 -23.14
N ASP A 78 6.43 29.09 -23.43
CA ASP A 78 5.35 28.32 -22.84
C ASP A 78 4.87 27.19 -23.76
N LEU A 79 4.81 25.99 -23.20
CA LEU A 79 4.02 24.88 -23.71
C LEU A 79 2.64 24.92 -23.07
N LYS A 80 1.60 24.96 -23.88
CA LYS A 80 0.21 24.89 -23.41
C LYS A 80 -0.39 23.53 -23.78
N ILE A 81 -1.21 22.97 -22.91
CA ILE A 81 -1.88 21.68 -23.11
C ILE A 81 -3.38 21.90 -22.98
N ARG A 82 -4.16 21.34 -23.90
CA ARG A 82 -5.63 21.40 -23.88
C ARG A 82 -6.26 20.12 -24.40
N LYS A 83 -7.56 19.92 -24.15
CA LYS A 83 -8.33 18.89 -24.87
C LYS A 83 -8.35 19.22 -26.36
N LYS A 84 -8.26 18.22 -27.22
CA LYS A 84 -8.34 18.42 -28.67
C LYS A 84 -9.63 19.15 -29.05
N GLY A 85 -9.50 20.18 -29.88
CA GLY A 85 -10.63 21.03 -30.29
C GLY A 85 -11.20 21.98 -29.21
N SER A 86 -10.66 21.99 -28.00
CA SER A 86 -11.04 22.98 -26.96
C SER A 86 -10.20 24.25 -27.07
N THR A 87 -10.70 25.37 -26.57
CA THR A 87 -9.93 26.60 -26.36
C THR A 87 -9.37 26.72 -24.93
N GLU A 88 -9.91 25.94 -23.99
CA GLU A 88 -9.51 25.95 -22.58
C GLU A 88 -8.14 25.31 -22.39
N ILE A 89 -7.21 26.05 -21.79
CA ILE A 89 -5.87 25.55 -21.46
C ILE A 89 -5.91 24.84 -20.12
N LEU A 90 -5.60 23.54 -20.12
CA LEU A 90 -5.55 22.70 -18.93
C LEU A 90 -4.26 22.88 -18.13
N LEU A 91 -3.14 23.11 -18.83
CA LEU A 91 -1.83 23.33 -18.22
C LEU A 91 -0.97 24.23 -19.11
N SER A 92 -0.24 25.14 -18.48
CA SER A 92 0.88 25.86 -19.09
C SER A 92 2.17 25.47 -18.38
N ARG A 93 3.21 25.11 -19.14
CA ARG A 93 4.53 24.79 -18.61
C ARG A 93 5.60 25.58 -19.33
N THR A 94 6.46 26.22 -18.56
CA THR A 94 7.64 26.90 -19.08
C THR A 94 8.69 25.88 -19.54
N ILE A 95 9.16 26.07 -20.77
CA ILE A 95 10.31 25.40 -21.39
C ILE A 95 11.46 26.40 -21.35
N THR A 96 12.62 25.99 -20.84
CA THR A 96 13.83 26.81 -20.79
C THR A 96 14.80 26.42 -21.90
N VAL A 97 15.74 27.30 -22.22
CA VAL A 97 16.78 27.04 -23.24
C VAL A 97 17.84 25.99 -22.84
N ALA A 98 17.87 25.60 -21.57
CA ALA A 98 18.74 24.55 -21.03
C ALA A 98 18.04 23.84 -19.87
N PRO A 99 18.24 22.52 -19.67
CA PRO A 99 19.04 21.61 -20.51
C PRO A 99 18.45 21.40 -21.92
N PHE A 100 19.26 20.85 -22.84
CA PHE A 100 18.80 20.54 -24.21
C PHE A 100 17.61 19.57 -24.19
N ASP A 101 17.69 18.49 -23.42
CA ASP A 101 16.58 17.57 -23.21
C ASP A 101 15.68 18.02 -22.07
N GLN A 102 14.44 18.36 -22.41
CA GLN A 102 13.38 18.78 -21.49
C GLN A 102 12.37 17.64 -21.34
N TYR A 103 12.25 17.09 -20.14
CA TYR A 103 11.34 15.97 -19.85
C TYR A 103 10.08 16.44 -19.13
N ILE A 104 8.92 16.05 -19.67
CA ILE A 104 7.60 16.34 -19.12
C ILE A 104 6.85 15.03 -18.93
N SER A 105 6.29 14.84 -17.74
CA SER A 105 5.33 13.78 -17.45
C SER A 105 3.94 14.40 -17.30
N ILE A 106 2.97 13.90 -18.05
CA ILE A 106 1.58 14.38 -18.05
C ILE A 106 0.66 13.16 -17.94
N PHE A 107 -0.14 13.14 -16.87
CA PHE A 107 -1.20 12.16 -16.68
C PHE A 107 -2.54 12.89 -16.55
N TYR A 108 -3.52 12.54 -17.37
CA TYR A 108 -4.83 13.20 -17.35
C TYR A 108 -5.96 12.19 -17.17
N ASP A 109 -6.76 12.36 -16.13
CA ASP A 109 -7.90 11.49 -15.82
C ASP A 109 -9.22 11.92 -16.49
N GLY A 110 -9.23 13.08 -17.17
CA GLY A 110 -10.45 13.67 -17.74
C GLY A 110 -10.93 14.92 -16.99
N THR A 111 -10.40 15.14 -15.78
CA THR A 111 -10.71 16.28 -14.91
C THR A 111 -9.45 17.09 -14.59
N LYS A 112 -8.38 16.45 -14.10
CA LYS A 112 -7.15 17.11 -13.65
C LYS A 112 -5.90 16.51 -14.30
N ILE A 113 -4.92 17.38 -14.62
CA ILE A 113 -3.57 16.95 -15.03
C ILE A 113 -2.69 16.75 -13.78
N TYR A 114 -1.98 15.62 -13.76
CA TYR A 114 -0.96 15.26 -12.79
C TYR A 114 0.40 15.13 -13.47
N ASN A 115 1.46 15.30 -12.69
CA ASN A 115 2.85 15.19 -13.19
C ASN A 115 3.59 13.94 -12.70
N SER A 116 2.89 13.01 -12.03
CA SER A 116 3.39 11.70 -11.63
C SER A 116 2.27 10.65 -11.59
N SER A 117 2.68 9.38 -11.57
CA SER A 117 1.83 8.25 -11.24
C SER A 117 2.64 7.26 -10.41
N ILE A 118 2.02 6.67 -9.40
CA ILE A 118 2.60 5.58 -8.59
C ILE A 118 1.86 4.28 -8.86
N SER A 119 2.55 3.16 -8.69
CA SER A 119 1.94 1.83 -8.71
C SER A 119 1.44 1.47 -7.31
N LEU A 120 0.13 1.34 -7.11
CA LEU A 120 -0.46 0.93 -5.84
C LEU A 120 -0.88 -0.54 -5.91
N LEU A 121 -0.21 -1.40 -5.14
CA LEU A 121 -0.62 -2.78 -4.92
C LEU A 121 -1.64 -2.85 -3.77
N ILE A 122 -2.84 -3.32 -4.05
CA ILE A 122 -3.86 -3.61 -3.06
C ILE A 122 -3.93 -5.12 -2.93
N LYS A 123 -3.50 -5.64 -1.77
CA LYS A 123 -3.48 -7.07 -1.47
C LYS A 123 -4.20 -7.35 -0.16
N GLY A 124 -5.17 -8.25 -0.16
CA GLY A 124 -5.90 -8.55 1.06
C GLY A 124 -7.00 -9.58 0.88
N TYR A 125 -7.75 -9.80 1.95
CA TYR A 125 -8.88 -10.71 1.95
C TYR A 125 -10.07 -10.12 2.68
N ALA A 126 -11.23 -10.13 2.03
CA ALA A 126 -12.53 -9.79 2.60
C ALA A 126 -13.32 -11.06 2.94
N LEU A 127 -13.53 -11.30 4.24
CA LEU A 127 -14.24 -12.48 4.74
C LEU A 127 -15.73 -12.47 4.35
N ALA A 128 -16.31 -11.28 4.24
CA ALA A 128 -17.69 -11.08 3.83
C ALA A 128 -17.81 -9.74 3.09
N GLY A 129 -18.87 -9.60 2.28
CA GLY A 129 -19.18 -8.37 1.57
C GLY A 129 -18.20 -8.02 0.44
N GLU A 130 -18.47 -6.89 -0.21
CA GLU A 130 -17.63 -6.28 -1.24
C GLU A 130 -17.07 -4.96 -0.70
N LEU A 131 -15.79 -4.71 -0.93
CA LEU A 131 -15.13 -3.46 -0.56
C LEU A 131 -14.95 -2.56 -1.78
N GLU A 132 -15.05 -1.26 -1.57
CA GLU A 132 -14.71 -0.21 -2.54
C GLU A 132 -13.47 0.54 -2.05
N PHE A 133 -12.53 0.78 -2.97
CA PHE A 133 -11.36 1.62 -2.75
C PHE A 133 -11.56 2.93 -3.51
N LEU A 134 -11.42 4.03 -2.79
CA LEU A 134 -11.73 5.35 -3.29
C LEU A 134 -10.53 6.27 -3.21
N ILE A 135 -10.47 7.17 -4.16
CA ILE A 135 -9.56 8.31 -4.18
C ILE A 135 -10.35 9.57 -4.52
N ASP A 136 -10.22 10.59 -3.69
CA ASP A 136 -11.02 11.83 -3.76
C ASP A 136 -12.54 11.55 -3.90
N GLY A 137 -13.03 10.53 -3.20
CA GLY A 137 -14.44 10.11 -3.22
C GLY A 137 -14.88 9.30 -4.44
N ASN A 138 -14.01 9.03 -5.41
CA ASN A 138 -14.31 8.22 -6.59
C ASN A 138 -13.77 6.79 -6.42
N VAL A 139 -14.62 5.79 -6.70
CA VAL A 139 -14.23 4.38 -6.67
C VAL A 139 -13.30 4.09 -7.85
N PHE A 140 -12.10 3.56 -7.58
CA PHE A 140 -11.16 3.11 -8.63
C PHE A 140 -10.96 1.59 -8.62
N LEU A 141 -11.29 0.91 -7.53
CA LEU A 141 -11.24 -0.54 -7.41
C LEU A 141 -12.39 -1.03 -6.51
N SER A 142 -12.92 -2.22 -6.80
CA SER A 142 -13.82 -2.94 -5.91
C SER A 142 -13.50 -4.44 -5.93
N GLY A 143 -13.86 -5.17 -4.86
CA GLY A 143 -13.60 -6.60 -4.80
C GLY A 143 -14.21 -7.32 -3.60
N THR A 144 -14.33 -8.65 -3.74
CA THR A 144 -14.80 -9.59 -2.72
C THR A 144 -13.76 -10.70 -2.51
N GLY A 145 -13.75 -11.35 -1.35
CA GLY A 145 -12.83 -12.47 -1.10
C GLY A 145 -11.37 -12.04 -1.24
N SER A 146 -10.59 -12.77 -2.04
CA SER A 146 -9.19 -12.41 -2.29
C SER A 146 -9.08 -11.23 -3.25
N ILE A 147 -8.40 -10.17 -2.82
CA ILE A 147 -8.13 -8.97 -3.61
C ILE A 147 -6.62 -8.89 -3.79
N ASN A 148 -6.17 -8.91 -5.06
CA ASN A 148 -4.78 -8.73 -5.43
C ASN A 148 -4.74 -7.96 -6.75
N ASN A 149 -4.64 -6.63 -6.66
CA ASN A 149 -4.70 -5.75 -7.81
C ASN A 149 -3.61 -4.68 -7.74
N THR A 150 -3.00 -4.37 -8.88
CA THR A 150 -2.10 -3.23 -9.01
C THR A 150 -2.77 -2.17 -9.87
N SER A 151 -2.95 -0.99 -9.30
CA SER A 151 -3.60 0.14 -9.96
C SER A 151 -2.65 1.35 -10.04
N PRO A 152 -2.58 2.04 -11.19
CA PRO A 152 -1.85 3.30 -11.28
C PRO A 152 -2.64 4.40 -10.56
N ILE A 153 -1.99 5.10 -9.65
CA ILE A 153 -2.58 6.25 -8.95
C ILE A 153 -1.89 7.52 -9.43
N LEU A 154 -2.68 8.43 -10.02
CA LEU A 154 -2.17 9.72 -10.48
C LEU A 154 -1.93 10.64 -9.27
N ILE A 155 -0.80 11.34 -9.23
CA ILE A 155 -0.45 12.20 -8.09
C ILE A 155 0.57 13.26 -8.52
N ASP A 156 0.55 14.42 -7.88
CA ASP A 156 1.56 15.44 -8.14
C ASP A 156 2.85 15.14 -7.35
N LYS A 157 4.01 15.33 -7.97
CA LYS A 157 5.33 15.17 -7.34
C LYS A 157 5.42 15.99 -6.06
N GLY A 158 5.96 15.38 -5.00
CA GLY A 158 6.09 16.01 -3.69
C GLY A 158 4.77 16.17 -2.91
N THR A 159 3.64 15.67 -3.44
CA THR A 159 2.34 15.71 -2.76
C THR A 159 1.94 14.36 -2.19
N LYS A 160 0.83 14.36 -1.45
CA LYS A 160 0.19 13.19 -0.86
C LYS A 160 -1.27 13.12 -1.29
N ARG A 161 -1.82 11.91 -1.39
CA ARG A 161 -3.26 11.65 -1.56
C ARG A 161 -3.71 10.64 -0.54
N GLU A 162 -5.02 10.57 -0.30
CA GLU A 162 -5.62 9.60 0.60
C GLU A 162 -6.42 8.57 -0.18
N ILE A 163 -6.16 7.30 0.09
CA ILE A 163 -6.98 6.18 -0.32
C ILE A 163 -7.88 5.83 0.84
N THR A 164 -9.18 5.78 0.60
CA THR A 164 -10.16 5.33 1.59
C THR A 164 -10.78 4.01 1.16
N VAL A 165 -11.15 3.18 2.12
CA VAL A 165 -11.80 1.89 1.89
C VAL A 165 -13.09 1.86 2.67
N ARG A 166 -14.16 1.39 2.03
CA ARG A 166 -15.48 1.22 2.65
C ARG A 166 -16.14 -0.04 2.14
N LYS A 167 -17.21 -0.48 2.80
CA LYS A 167 -18.09 -1.51 2.25
C LYS A 167 -18.95 -0.93 1.13
N LYS A 168 -19.13 -1.69 0.06
CA LYS A 168 -19.88 -1.26 -1.12
C LYS A 168 -21.31 -0.87 -0.76
N GLY A 169 -21.72 0.30 -1.25
CA GLY A 169 -23.04 0.87 -0.97
C GLY A 169 -23.17 1.54 0.40
N GLU A 170 -22.13 1.54 1.22
CA GLU A 170 -22.08 2.24 2.51
C GLU A 170 -21.21 3.50 2.41
N THR A 171 -21.36 4.41 3.37
CA THR A 171 -20.59 5.67 3.44
C THR A 171 -19.47 5.64 4.46
N ASP A 172 -19.54 4.72 5.42
CA ASP A 172 -18.60 4.66 6.53
C ASP A 172 -17.23 4.18 6.05
N ILE A 173 -16.21 5.01 6.31
CA ILE A 173 -14.83 4.71 5.95
C ILE A 173 -14.25 3.74 6.99
N LEU A 174 -13.84 2.56 6.52
CA LEU A 174 -13.28 1.48 7.32
C LEU A 174 -11.75 1.56 7.43
N LEU A 175 -11.09 2.18 6.45
CA LEU A 175 -9.65 2.40 6.42
C LEU A 175 -9.33 3.66 5.62
N ALA A 176 -8.37 4.45 6.10
CA ALA A 176 -7.77 5.56 5.35
C ALA A 176 -6.24 5.39 5.32
N LYS A 177 -5.65 5.48 4.13
CA LYS A 177 -4.20 5.33 3.91
C LYS A 177 -3.69 6.48 3.06
N THR A 178 -2.72 7.21 3.60
CA THR A 178 -2.00 8.21 2.84
C THR A 178 -0.98 7.55 1.92
N ILE A 179 -1.00 7.94 0.64
CA ILE A 179 0.01 7.60 -0.35
C ILE A 179 0.80 8.86 -0.70
N ASP A 180 2.11 8.73 -0.87
CA ASP A 180 2.98 9.84 -1.26
C ASP A 180 3.59 9.66 -2.66
N ALA A 181 3.97 10.76 -3.30
CA ALA A 181 4.59 10.73 -4.62
C ALA A 181 6.11 10.47 -4.61
N THR A 182 6.71 10.16 -3.45
CA THR A 182 8.17 9.96 -3.35
C THR A 182 8.59 8.53 -3.72
N SER A 183 7.68 7.57 -3.56
CA SER A 183 7.90 6.17 -3.91
C SER A 183 7.12 5.80 -5.18
N ASN A 184 7.80 5.21 -6.17
CA ASN A 184 7.18 4.76 -7.42
C ASN A 184 6.18 3.60 -7.23
N SER A 185 6.28 2.89 -6.10
CA SER A 185 5.39 1.79 -5.75
C SER A 185 5.07 1.80 -4.25
N GLN A 186 3.82 1.53 -3.91
CA GLN A 186 3.34 1.39 -2.53
C GLN A 186 2.35 0.22 -2.45
N SER A 187 2.12 -0.28 -1.24
CA SER A 187 1.18 -1.39 -1.01
C SER A 187 0.23 -1.11 0.16
N ILE A 188 -1.03 -1.46 -0.01
CA ILE A 188 -2.01 -1.58 1.07
C ILE A 188 -2.28 -3.07 1.26
N ASN A 189 -1.85 -3.59 2.42
CA ASN A 189 -2.09 -4.98 2.80
C ASN A 189 -3.11 -5.05 3.91
N PHE A 190 -4.23 -5.77 3.73
CA PHE A 190 -5.33 -5.70 4.69
C PHE A 190 -6.11 -7.00 4.86
N PHE A 191 -6.85 -7.10 5.96
CA PHE A 191 -7.86 -8.14 6.20
C PHE A 191 -9.16 -7.49 6.67
N TYR A 192 -10.28 -7.85 6.05
CA TYR A 192 -11.61 -7.41 6.44
C TYR A 192 -12.41 -8.59 7.02
N ASP A 193 -12.86 -8.46 8.27
CA ASP A 193 -13.60 -9.52 8.98
C ASP A 193 -15.12 -9.49 8.75
N GLY A 194 -15.61 -8.55 7.95
CA GLY A 194 -17.04 -8.30 7.75
C GLY A 194 -17.58 -7.13 8.57
N ILE A 195 -16.78 -6.55 9.46
CA ILE A 195 -17.13 -5.37 10.27
C ILE A 195 -16.03 -4.30 10.17
N LYS A 196 -14.77 -4.66 10.39
CA LYS A 196 -13.63 -3.73 10.43
C LYS A 196 -12.46 -4.23 9.57
N ILE A 197 -11.59 -3.29 9.18
CA ILE A 197 -10.36 -3.59 8.43
C ILE A 197 -9.16 -3.57 9.39
N VAL A 198 -8.37 -4.64 9.36
CA VAL A 198 -7.04 -4.68 9.94
C VAL A 198 -6.02 -4.41 8.83
N ASP A 199 -5.20 -3.38 9.02
CA ASP A 199 -4.21 -2.92 8.05
C ASP A 199 -2.80 -3.52 8.33
N ASN A 200 -1.90 -3.37 7.35
CA ASN A 200 -0.52 -3.86 7.34
C ASN A 200 -0.38 -5.36 7.65
N VAL A 201 -1.35 -6.16 7.21
CA VAL A 201 -1.31 -7.61 7.37
C VAL A 201 -0.17 -8.17 6.52
N SER A 202 0.80 -8.81 7.17
CA SER A 202 1.99 -9.34 6.51
C SER A 202 2.33 -10.74 6.99
N LEU A 203 2.87 -11.55 6.09
CA LEU A 203 3.41 -12.88 6.37
C LEU A 203 4.92 -12.84 6.21
N ASN A 204 5.61 -12.54 7.31
CA ASN A 204 7.07 -12.58 7.34
C ASN A 204 7.53 -14.03 7.46
N PRO A 205 8.59 -14.46 6.74
CA PRO A 205 9.20 -15.76 6.97
C PRO A 205 9.70 -15.88 8.42
N PRO A 206 9.79 -17.10 8.97
CA PRO A 206 10.42 -17.30 10.27
C PRO A 206 11.91 -16.91 10.20
N VAL A 207 12.42 -16.32 11.27
CA VAL A 207 13.83 -15.98 11.46
C VAL A 207 14.68 -17.24 11.43
N ASN A 208 14.21 -18.32 12.07
CA ASN A 208 14.82 -19.63 11.95
C ASN A 208 14.09 -20.46 10.86
N PRO A 209 14.76 -20.87 9.76
CA PRO A 209 14.15 -21.69 8.72
C PRO A 209 13.64 -23.06 9.20
N ALA A 210 14.12 -23.57 10.35
CA ALA A 210 13.61 -24.79 10.96
C ALA A 210 12.28 -24.59 11.71
N ASN A 211 11.91 -23.34 12.02
CA ASN A 211 10.67 -22.98 12.70
C ASN A 211 9.55 -22.72 11.69
N MET A 212 8.34 -22.52 12.20
CA MET A 212 7.19 -22.01 11.46
C MET A 212 6.72 -20.70 12.09
N MET A 213 6.53 -19.66 11.29
CA MET A 213 5.94 -18.40 11.76
C MET A 213 4.42 -18.53 11.80
N VAL A 214 3.80 -18.24 12.93
CA VAL A 214 2.35 -18.16 13.07
C VAL A 214 1.97 -16.73 13.37
N SER A 215 1.19 -16.13 12.47
CA SER A 215 0.47 -14.89 12.69
C SER A 215 -1.00 -15.20 12.93
N ALA A 216 -1.56 -14.78 14.06
CA ALA A 216 -2.94 -15.08 14.39
C ALA A 216 -3.65 -13.88 15.01
N LYS A 217 -4.98 -13.89 14.88
CA LYS A 217 -5.90 -13.06 15.68
C LYS A 217 -7.00 -13.91 16.27
N PHE A 218 -7.63 -13.42 17.35
CA PHE A 218 -8.77 -14.06 17.97
C PHE A 218 -9.97 -13.12 18.03
N GLU A 219 -11.13 -13.60 17.57
CA GLU A 219 -12.39 -12.88 17.67
C GLU A 219 -13.50 -13.81 18.15
N THR A 220 -14.12 -13.43 19.27
CA THR A 220 -15.24 -14.17 19.85
C THR A 220 -16.54 -13.91 19.07
N LEU A 221 -17.28 -14.97 18.81
CA LEU A 221 -18.67 -14.99 18.36
C LEU A 221 -19.64 -15.00 19.55
N PHE A 222 -19.13 -15.07 20.79
CA PHE A 222 -19.89 -15.13 22.05
C PHE A 222 -19.60 -13.92 22.94
N ALA A 223 -19.75 -12.72 22.37
CA ALA A 223 -19.50 -11.45 23.05
C ALA A 223 -20.21 -11.30 24.43
N PRO A 224 -21.45 -11.78 24.65
CA PRO A 224 -22.10 -11.69 25.97
C PRO A 224 -21.43 -12.52 27.07
N GLN A 225 -20.74 -13.61 26.70
CA GLN A 225 -20.07 -14.52 27.63
C GLN A 225 -18.59 -14.18 27.77
N PHE A 226 -17.98 -13.66 26.71
CA PHE A 226 -16.57 -13.30 26.69
C PHE A 226 -16.27 -12.14 27.65
N LYS A 227 -15.21 -12.27 28.45
CA LYS A 227 -14.81 -11.27 29.46
C LYS A 227 -14.25 -9.98 28.86
N ASN A 228 -14.17 -9.89 27.53
CA ASN A 228 -13.64 -8.75 26.80
C ASN A 228 -12.19 -8.39 27.20
N VAL A 229 -11.36 -9.43 27.31
CA VAL A 229 -9.95 -9.38 27.71
C VAL A 229 -9.03 -9.83 26.59
N ASP A 230 -7.76 -9.45 26.67
CA ASP A 230 -6.71 -10.07 25.84
C ASP A 230 -6.55 -11.55 26.23
N VAL A 231 -6.19 -12.37 25.26
CA VAL A 231 -6.06 -13.83 25.45
C VAL A 231 -4.67 -14.31 25.06
N ASP A 232 -4.22 -15.43 25.63
CA ASP A 232 -3.06 -16.16 25.14
C ASP A 232 -3.51 -17.45 24.43
N LEU A 233 -2.87 -17.75 23.30
CA LEU A 233 -2.79 -19.12 22.80
C LEU A 233 -1.65 -19.83 23.55
N VAL A 234 -1.97 -20.83 24.36
CA VAL A 234 -0.96 -21.67 25.03
C VAL A 234 -0.74 -22.92 24.19
N PHE A 235 0.49 -23.17 23.76
CA PHE A 235 0.78 -24.27 22.84
C PHE A 235 1.15 -25.57 23.55
N TYR A 236 0.67 -26.67 22.95
CA TYR A 236 0.91 -28.05 23.31
C TYR A 236 1.37 -28.82 22.08
N THR A 237 2.10 -29.91 22.28
CA THR A 237 2.37 -30.91 21.25
C THR A 237 1.55 -32.16 21.52
N ARG A 238 1.06 -32.79 20.46
CA ARG A 238 0.41 -34.09 20.58
C ARG A 238 0.60 -34.91 19.33
N LEU A 239 0.42 -36.22 19.46
CA LEU A 239 0.34 -37.10 18.30
C LEU A 239 -0.90 -36.76 17.47
N LYS A 240 -0.74 -36.82 16.15
CA LYS A 240 -1.81 -36.69 15.18
C LYS A 240 -2.90 -37.71 15.51
N PRO A 241 -4.15 -37.29 15.70
CA PRO A 241 -5.22 -38.20 16.05
C PRO A 241 -5.43 -39.20 14.91
N GLN A 242 -5.27 -40.49 15.21
CA GLN A 242 -5.53 -41.59 14.25
C GLN A 242 -7.02 -41.94 14.14
N SER A 243 -7.87 -41.38 15.01
CA SER A 243 -9.32 -41.53 15.01
C SER A 243 -9.99 -40.37 15.75
N THR A 244 -11.31 -40.21 15.63
CA THR A 244 -12.09 -39.23 16.38
C THR A 244 -12.02 -39.41 17.91
N ALA A 245 -11.72 -40.62 18.40
CA ALA A 245 -11.51 -40.87 19.83
C ALA A 245 -10.15 -40.33 20.34
N ALA A 246 -9.13 -40.22 19.47
CA ALA A 246 -7.81 -39.69 19.83
C ALA A 246 -7.82 -38.18 20.13
N TYR A 247 -8.89 -37.46 19.80
CA TYR A 247 -9.08 -36.05 20.21
C TYR A 247 -9.33 -35.90 21.73
N ALA A 248 -9.58 -37.00 22.44
CA ALA A 248 -9.68 -37.03 23.90
C ALA A 248 -8.31 -37.08 24.60
N THR A 249 -7.21 -37.36 23.89
CA THR A 249 -5.87 -37.39 24.51
C THR A 249 -5.37 -35.96 24.76
N ALA A 250 -4.96 -35.67 25.99
CA ALA A 250 -4.40 -34.35 26.32
C ALA A 250 -3.03 -34.15 25.64
N GLY A 251 -2.77 -32.92 25.17
CA GLY A 251 -1.46 -32.56 24.65
C GLY A 251 -0.43 -32.36 25.76
N THR A 252 0.85 -32.51 25.41
CA THR A 252 1.99 -32.21 26.28
C THR A 252 2.35 -30.74 26.11
N LYS A 253 2.40 -29.99 27.22
CA LYS A 253 2.76 -28.58 27.20
C LYS A 253 4.18 -28.39 26.66
N VAL A 254 4.37 -27.43 25.75
CA VAL A 254 5.71 -27.14 25.21
C VAL A 254 6.61 -26.62 26.34
N GLN A 255 7.90 -27.00 26.32
CA GLN A 255 8.90 -26.56 27.30
C GLN A 255 10.07 -25.88 26.58
N PRO A 256 10.38 -24.60 26.87
CA PRO A 256 9.63 -23.70 27.76
C PRO A 256 8.22 -23.44 27.22
N GLU A 257 7.32 -22.99 28.10
CA GLU A 257 5.94 -22.67 27.73
C GLU A 257 5.93 -21.62 26.60
N LEU A 258 5.24 -21.94 25.51
CA LEU A 258 5.03 -21.03 24.39
C LEU A 258 3.63 -20.42 24.50
N ARG A 259 3.59 -19.07 24.51
CA ARG A 259 2.35 -18.29 24.50
C ARG A 259 2.38 -17.25 23.38
N LEU A 260 1.28 -17.15 22.65
CA LEU A 260 1.02 -16.04 21.74
C LEU A 260 -0.12 -15.19 22.30
N THR A 261 0.20 -13.97 22.73
CA THR A 261 -0.83 -13.02 23.17
C THR A 261 -1.59 -12.47 21.96
N LEU A 262 -2.91 -12.53 21.99
CA LEU A 262 -3.83 -11.99 21.00
C LEU A 262 -4.64 -10.87 21.66
N LEU A 263 -4.57 -9.69 21.06
CA LEU A 263 -5.24 -8.50 21.59
C LEU A 263 -6.73 -8.55 21.25
N LYS A 264 -7.56 -8.07 22.17
CA LYS A 264 -9.02 -8.02 21.99
C LYS A 264 -9.48 -7.07 20.88
N ASP A 265 -8.59 -6.20 20.40
CA ASP A 265 -8.85 -5.29 19.28
C ASP A 265 -8.85 -6.01 17.91
N GLY A 266 -8.51 -7.30 17.86
CA GLY A 266 -8.49 -8.12 16.65
C GLY A 266 -7.27 -7.88 15.75
N THR A 267 -6.22 -7.25 16.26
CA THR A 267 -4.93 -7.17 15.57
C THR A 267 -4.25 -8.54 15.47
N PHE A 268 -3.45 -8.74 14.43
CA PHE A 268 -2.65 -9.95 14.27
C PHE A 268 -1.35 -9.83 15.08
N ASN A 269 -1.06 -10.85 15.89
CA ASN A 269 0.23 -11.01 16.55
C ASN A 269 0.96 -12.26 16.04
N GLN A 270 2.27 -12.34 16.29
CA GLN A 270 3.15 -13.34 15.69
C GLN A 270 3.96 -14.12 16.74
N ILE A 271 4.20 -15.40 16.48
CA ILE A 271 5.10 -16.27 17.24
C ILE A 271 5.80 -17.25 16.29
N GLU A 272 7.03 -17.63 16.59
CA GLU A 272 7.66 -18.77 15.95
C GLU A 272 7.42 -20.04 16.75
N LEU A 273 6.88 -21.05 16.06
CA LEU A 273 6.75 -22.40 16.59
C LEU A 273 8.02 -23.20 16.23
N PRO A 274 8.69 -23.83 17.20
CA PRO A 274 9.86 -24.66 16.94
C PRO A 274 9.51 -25.95 16.17
N PRO A 275 10.51 -26.68 15.64
CA PRO A 275 10.27 -27.98 15.04
C PRO A 275 9.68 -28.98 16.04
N LEU A 276 8.76 -29.80 15.54
CA LEU A 276 8.19 -30.92 16.30
C LEU A 276 9.15 -32.13 16.31
N PRO A 277 9.04 -33.05 17.30
CA PRO A 277 9.92 -34.20 17.41
C PRO A 277 9.96 -35.09 16.16
N ASP A 278 8.80 -35.31 15.55
CA ASP A 278 8.67 -36.01 14.27
C ASP A 278 7.36 -35.64 13.55
N ALA A 279 7.17 -36.18 12.35
CA ALA A 279 6.04 -35.88 11.46
C ALA A 279 4.68 -36.38 11.97
N ASN A 280 4.64 -37.24 13.01
CA ASN A 280 3.40 -37.70 13.64
C ASN A 280 2.90 -36.73 14.70
N TYR A 281 3.64 -35.68 15.04
CA TYR A 281 3.18 -34.66 15.97
C TYR A 281 2.48 -33.51 15.26
N ILE A 282 1.60 -32.83 16.00
CA ILE A 282 1.00 -31.54 15.65
C ILE A 282 1.11 -30.59 16.83
N TYR A 283 1.01 -29.29 16.53
CA TYR A 283 0.69 -28.31 17.54
C TYR A 283 -0.81 -28.33 17.83
N SER A 284 -1.15 -28.21 19.09
CA SER A 284 -2.48 -27.84 19.53
C SER A 284 -2.39 -26.70 20.53
N PHE A 285 -3.52 -26.06 20.82
CA PHE A 285 -3.52 -24.92 21.73
C PHE A 285 -4.80 -24.83 22.55
N ASP A 286 -4.69 -24.14 23.68
CA ASP A 286 -5.82 -23.64 24.45
C ASP A 286 -5.89 -22.11 24.35
N ILE A 287 -7.06 -21.53 24.60
CA ILE A 287 -7.24 -20.08 24.73
C ILE A 287 -7.57 -19.75 26.18
N VAL A 288 -6.76 -18.90 26.79
CA VAL A 288 -6.85 -18.49 28.19
C VAL A 288 -6.71 -16.98 28.31
N GLU A 289 -7.13 -16.39 29.43
CA GLU A 289 -6.86 -14.98 29.70
C GLU A 289 -5.35 -14.74 29.75
N LYS A 290 -4.92 -13.62 29.17
CA LYS A 290 -3.50 -13.24 29.09
C LYS A 290 -2.77 -13.39 30.43
N GLY A 291 -1.67 -14.13 30.43
CA GLY A 291 -0.81 -14.36 31.59
C GLY A 291 -1.37 -15.32 32.64
N THR A 292 -2.46 -16.04 32.34
CA THR A 292 -3.10 -16.97 33.29
C THR A 292 -3.43 -18.30 32.61
N ASP A 293 -3.98 -19.24 33.37
CA ASP A 293 -4.62 -20.44 32.85
C ASP A 293 -6.16 -20.37 32.95
N ASN A 294 -6.72 -19.19 33.20
CA ASN A 294 -8.17 -19.02 33.34
C ASN A 294 -8.85 -18.94 31.97
N VAL A 295 -10.08 -19.42 31.91
CA VAL A 295 -10.89 -19.32 30.68
C VAL A 295 -11.40 -17.89 30.49
N PRO A 296 -11.39 -17.35 29.26
CA PRO A 296 -11.75 -15.95 29.01
C PRO A 296 -13.28 -15.74 28.91
N TYR A 297 -14.08 -16.66 29.46
CA TYR A 297 -15.54 -16.60 29.45
C TYR A 297 -16.09 -16.55 30.88
N THR A 298 -17.19 -15.84 31.04
CA THR A 298 -18.01 -15.87 32.25
C THR A 298 -18.88 -17.13 32.25
N THR A 299 -19.14 -17.66 33.44
CA THR A 299 -20.00 -18.85 33.65
C THR A 299 -21.43 -18.46 34.04
N THR A 300 -21.75 -17.17 34.08
CA THR A 300 -22.99 -16.62 34.65
C THR A 300 -24.09 -16.40 33.62
N SER A 301 -23.78 -16.50 32.32
CA SER A 301 -24.72 -16.26 31.21
C SER A 301 -24.85 -17.51 30.32
N ALA A 302 -26.09 -17.85 29.96
CA ALA A 302 -26.39 -18.99 29.09
C ALA A 302 -25.82 -18.76 27.67
N PRO A 303 -25.43 -19.82 26.93
CA PRO A 303 -25.49 -21.24 27.29
C PRO A 303 -24.32 -21.61 28.22
N PHE A 304 -24.66 -22.15 29.38
CA PHE A 304 -23.71 -22.45 30.45
C PHE A 304 -22.69 -23.52 30.04
N VAL A 305 -21.41 -23.28 30.33
CA VAL A 305 -20.41 -24.36 30.39
C VAL A 305 -20.78 -25.23 31.59
N LEU A 306 -21.20 -26.47 31.33
CA LEU A 306 -21.68 -27.37 32.39
C LEU A 306 -20.50 -27.78 33.28
N ALA A 307 -20.67 -27.72 34.61
CA ALA A 307 -19.63 -28.07 35.59
C ALA A 307 -19.06 -29.51 35.45
N ALA A 308 -19.75 -30.41 34.73
CA ALA A 308 -19.30 -31.78 34.45
C ALA A 308 -18.27 -31.88 33.32
N TYR A 309 -18.24 -30.89 32.40
CA TYR A 309 -17.22 -30.73 31.36
C TYR A 309 -16.70 -29.30 31.44
N PRO A 310 -16.02 -28.92 32.54
CA PRO A 310 -15.40 -27.61 32.60
C PRO A 310 -14.41 -27.54 31.44
N PHE A 311 -14.25 -26.35 30.85
CA PHE A 311 -13.02 -26.07 30.15
C PHE A 311 -11.89 -26.51 31.08
N LYS A 312 -11.15 -27.54 30.69
CA LYS A 312 -9.93 -27.92 31.35
C LYS A 312 -8.82 -27.22 30.57
N PRO A 313 -8.50 -25.96 30.88
CA PRO A 313 -7.27 -25.36 30.38
C PRO A 313 -6.13 -26.32 30.72
N ASN A 314 -5.11 -26.36 29.87
CA ASN A 314 -4.02 -27.34 29.94
C ASN A 314 -4.28 -28.71 29.32
N GLN A 315 -5.05 -28.76 28.23
CA GLN A 315 -5.17 -29.98 27.43
C GLN A 315 -4.91 -29.77 25.93
N GLY A 316 -4.75 -28.52 25.47
CA GLY A 316 -4.49 -28.21 24.07
C GLY A 316 -5.63 -28.67 23.17
N ARG A 317 -6.88 -28.40 23.56
CA ARG A 317 -8.10 -28.94 22.94
C ARG A 317 -8.89 -27.90 22.16
N TYR A 318 -8.44 -26.64 22.16
CA TYR A 318 -9.17 -25.59 21.48
C TYR A 318 -8.97 -25.66 19.97
N GLY A 319 -7.74 -25.87 19.49
CA GLY A 319 -7.48 -26.01 18.06
C GLY A 319 -6.17 -26.72 17.75
N GLU A 320 -5.93 -26.94 16.46
CA GLU A 320 -4.75 -27.62 15.92
C GLU A 320 -4.08 -26.76 14.86
N ILE A 321 -2.75 -26.91 14.77
CA ILE A 321 -1.94 -26.28 13.73
C ILE A 321 -0.97 -27.34 13.19
N ASN A 322 -1.04 -27.56 11.88
CA ASN A 322 -0.07 -28.39 11.18
C ASN A 322 1.25 -27.63 11.01
N PHE A 323 2.34 -28.27 11.43
CA PHE A 323 3.67 -27.68 11.37
C PHE A 323 4.30 -27.83 9.99
N GLU A 324 4.84 -26.74 9.45
CA GLU A 324 5.62 -26.72 8.21
C GLU A 324 6.85 -25.82 8.36
N ALA A 325 8.03 -26.43 8.35
CA ALA A 325 9.30 -25.72 8.50
C ALA A 325 9.49 -24.66 7.40
N GLY A 326 9.97 -23.49 7.79
CA GLY A 326 10.27 -22.36 6.91
C GLY A 326 9.03 -21.66 6.34
N LYS A 327 7.82 -22.04 6.76
CA LYS A 327 6.57 -21.43 6.31
C LYS A 327 6.03 -20.43 7.31
N SER A 328 5.22 -19.51 6.79
CA SER A 328 4.46 -18.55 7.57
C SER A 328 2.98 -18.79 7.36
N ARG A 329 2.23 -18.77 8.46
CA ARG A 329 0.80 -19.02 8.48
C ARG A 329 0.04 -17.83 9.05
N LEU A 330 -1.07 -17.46 8.43
CA LEU A 330 -1.99 -16.42 8.88
C LEU A 330 -3.32 -17.06 9.28
N PHE A 331 -3.65 -17.01 10.56
CA PHE A 331 -4.86 -17.64 11.10
C PHE A 331 -5.84 -16.62 11.67
N VAL A 332 -7.10 -16.74 11.29
CA VAL A 332 -8.22 -16.15 12.02
C VAL A 332 -8.81 -17.23 12.90
N ILE A 333 -8.77 -17.00 14.22
CA ILE A 333 -9.27 -17.94 15.21
C ILE A 333 -10.56 -17.37 15.79
N ASN A 334 -11.63 -18.16 15.75
CA ASN A 334 -12.89 -17.85 16.40
C ASN A 334 -13.24 -18.96 17.39
N ASP A 335 -14.07 -18.65 18.37
CA ASP A 335 -14.75 -19.68 19.14
C ASP A 335 -15.91 -20.29 18.34
N THR A 336 -16.23 -21.53 18.68
CA THR A 336 -17.42 -22.23 18.20
C THR A 336 -18.06 -22.93 19.39
N LYS A 337 -19.38 -22.96 19.41
CA LYS A 337 -20.18 -23.66 20.42
C LYS A 337 -20.49 -25.06 19.92
N ASN A 338 -20.06 -26.05 20.67
CA ASN A 338 -20.42 -27.44 20.43
C ASN A 338 -21.57 -27.85 21.35
N ILE A 339 -22.55 -28.56 20.80
CA ILE A 339 -23.68 -29.13 21.53
C ILE A 339 -23.48 -30.63 21.60
N LEU A 340 -23.49 -31.20 22.80
CA LEU A 340 -23.50 -32.64 22.97
C LEU A 340 -24.93 -33.14 22.80
N ALA A 341 -25.17 -34.03 21.84
CA ALA A 341 -26.50 -34.42 21.36
C ALA A 341 -27.49 -34.91 22.45
N ASN A 342 -26.99 -35.27 23.63
CA ASN A 342 -27.77 -35.92 24.70
C ASN A 342 -27.74 -35.14 26.03
N THR A 343 -27.10 -33.98 26.06
CA THR A 343 -27.06 -33.12 27.26
C THR A 343 -27.40 -31.68 26.85
N ARG A 344 -28.04 -30.91 27.73
CA ARG A 344 -28.16 -29.45 27.53
C ARG A 344 -26.81 -28.72 27.70
N SER A 345 -25.69 -29.44 27.57
CA SER A 345 -24.33 -28.96 27.81
C SER A 345 -23.72 -28.37 26.54
N THR A 346 -22.95 -27.31 26.73
CA THR A 346 -22.23 -26.66 25.66
C THR A 346 -20.80 -26.41 26.08
N TYR A 347 -19.84 -26.68 25.18
CA TYR A 347 -18.43 -26.32 25.37
C TYR A 347 -17.96 -25.50 24.17
N PHE A 348 -17.00 -24.61 24.41
CA PHE A 348 -16.37 -23.87 23.32
C PHE A 348 -15.14 -24.63 22.81
N SER A 349 -14.95 -24.63 21.50
CA SER A 349 -13.67 -24.97 20.88
C SER A 349 -13.28 -23.85 19.91
N GLY A 350 -12.12 -23.97 19.30
CA GLY A 350 -11.63 -23.06 18.27
C GLY A 350 -11.99 -23.52 16.88
N LYS A 351 -12.35 -22.56 16.05
CA LYS A 351 -12.34 -22.67 14.61
C LYS A 351 -11.15 -21.88 14.10
N VAL A 352 -10.24 -22.57 13.41
CA VAL A 352 -9.07 -21.97 12.78
C VAL A 352 -9.35 -21.83 11.28
N THR A 353 -9.27 -20.61 10.77
CA THR A 353 -9.36 -20.31 9.33
C THR A 353 -7.97 -19.92 8.83
N ASP A 354 -7.40 -20.72 7.92
CA ASP A 354 -6.11 -20.43 7.29
C ASP A 354 -6.30 -19.49 6.08
N LEU A 355 -5.76 -18.28 6.20
CA LEU A 355 -5.78 -17.27 5.14
C LEU A 355 -4.45 -17.15 4.41
N SER A 356 -3.45 -17.98 4.74
CA SER A 356 -2.07 -17.80 4.30
C SER A 356 -1.93 -17.73 2.78
N GLN A 357 -2.74 -18.49 2.05
CA GLN A 357 -2.68 -18.52 0.59
C GLN A 357 -2.99 -17.17 -0.08
N TYR A 358 -3.73 -16.29 0.60
CA TYR A 358 -4.11 -14.98 0.05
C TYR A 358 -3.05 -13.90 0.31
N PHE A 359 -2.08 -14.19 1.18
CA PHE A 359 -1.04 -13.25 1.58
C PHE A 359 0.37 -13.68 1.16
N LYS A 360 0.54 -14.91 0.65
CA LYS A 360 1.78 -15.43 0.05
C LYS A 360 2.20 -14.70 -1.21
#